data_AF-A0A7C7DZQ3-F1
#
_entry.id   AF-A0A7C7DZQ3-F1
#
_cell.length_a   1.000
_cell.length_b   1.000
_cell.length_c   1.000
_cell.angle_alpha   90.00
_cell.angle_beta   90.00
_cell.angle_gamma   90.00
#
_symmetry.space_group_name_H-M   'P 1'
#
loop_
_entity.id
_entity.type
_entity.pdbx_description
1 polymer ?
#
loop_
_entity_poly.entity_id
_entity_poly.type
_entity_poly.pdbx_seq_one_letter_code
_entity_poly.pdbx_strand_id
1 'polypeptide(L)'
;MLVDPEVKTHYDAFESAYQIARLRIKRGLTQAQLAELVGTKQPSIARLESGAVEPSLSFLRKVAAALGAHVEVNIVAVTDR
;
A
#
# COMPACT_ATOMS: atom_id res chain seq x y z
N MET A 1 -21.30 -9.54 0.74
CA MET A 1 -20.03 -9.91 0.09
C MET A 1 -19.79 -8.86 -0.97
N LEU A 2 -18.62 -8.22 -1.05
CA LEU A 2 -18.36 -7.09 -1.95
C LEU A 2 -18.40 -7.61 -3.40
N VAL A 3 -19.53 -7.41 -4.10
CA VAL A 3 -19.83 -8.04 -5.40
C VAL A 3 -19.32 -7.22 -6.59
N ASP A 4 -18.85 -6.01 -6.36
CA ASP A 4 -18.38 -5.11 -7.41
C ASP A 4 -16.83 -5.09 -7.45
N PRO A 5 -16.20 -5.45 -8.60
CA PRO A 5 -14.76 -5.36 -8.80
C PRO A 5 -14.16 -3.98 -8.51
N GLU A 6 -14.89 -2.89 -8.77
CA GLU A 6 -14.43 -1.53 -8.45
C GLU A 6 -14.38 -1.32 -6.93
N VAL A 7 -15.41 -1.78 -6.21
CA VAL A 7 -15.47 -1.70 -4.74
C VAL A 7 -14.38 -2.55 -4.09
N LYS A 8 -14.11 -3.74 -4.63
CA LYS A 8 -13.02 -4.61 -4.14
C LYS A 8 -11.65 -3.96 -4.34
N THR A 9 -11.40 -3.41 -5.53
CA THR A 9 -10.14 -2.72 -5.84
C THR A 9 -9.89 -1.54 -4.91
N HIS A 10 -10.92 -0.73 -4.68
CA HIS A 10 -10.83 0.37 -3.72
C HIS A 10 -10.56 -0.14 -2.31
N TYR A 11 -11.23 -1.19 -1.86
CA TYR A 11 -11.00 -1.79 -0.55
C TYR A 11 -9.56 -2.33 -0.37
N ASP A 12 -9.04 -3.05 -1.36
CA ASP A 12 -7.68 -3.62 -1.33
C ASP A 12 -6.61 -2.50 -1.33
N ALA A 13 -6.85 -1.42 -2.09
CA ALA A 13 -6.02 -0.22 -2.05
C ALA A 13 -6.04 0.46 -0.66
N PHE A 14 -7.22 0.55 -0.02
CA PHE A 14 -7.35 1.07 1.34
C PHE A 14 -6.60 0.21 2.36
N GLU A 15 -6.67 -1.11 2.25
CA GLU A 15 -5.99 -2.02 3.17
C GLU A 15 -4.47 -1.90 3.06
N SER A 16 -3.92 -1.95 1.84
CA SER A 16 -2.48 -1.80 1.63
C SER A 16 -1.96 -0.42 2.04
N ALA A 17 -2.71 0.65 1.77
CA ALA A 17 -2.40 2.01 2.22
C ALA A 17 -2.34 2.10 3.76
N TYR A 18 -3.32 1.52 4.45
CA TYR A 18 -3.37 1.48 5.91
C TYR A 18 -2.19 0.73 6.52
N GLN A 19 -1.85 -0.44 5.96
CA GLN A 19 -0.72 -1.26 6.43
C GLN A 19 0.61 -0.49 6.33
N ILE A 20 0.84 0.20 5.21
CA ILE A 20 2.05 1.03 5.02
C ILE A 20 2.11 2.17 6.04
N ALA A 21 1.01 2.94 6.18
CA ALA A 21 0.96 4.05 7.12
C ALA A 21 1.22 3.58 8.57
N ARG A 22 0.61 2.46 8.96
CA ARG A 22 0.78 1.86 10.30
C ARG A 22 2.23 1.44 10.56
N LEU A 23 2.88 0.77 9.61
CA LEU A 23 4.27 0.36 9.73
C LEU A 23 5.22 1.56 9.79
N ARG A 24 4.97 2.59 8.98
CA ARG A 24 5.72 3.85 9.01
C ARG A 24 5.63 4.51 10.39
N ILE A 25 4.42 4.66 10.93
CA ILE A 25 4.18 5.26 12.25
C ILE A 25 4.86 4.44 13.36
N LYS A 26 4.77 3.10 13.31
CA LYS A 26 5.43 2.21 14.28
C LYS A 26 6.96 2.39 14.28
N ARG A 27 7.54 2.79 13.16
CA ARG A 27 8.98 3.10 13.02
C ARG A 27 9.34 4.55 13.36
N GLY A 28 8.36 5.38 13.72
CA GLY A 28 8.60 6.79 14.05
C GLY A 28 9.01 7.65 12.85
N LEU A 29 8.69 7.22 11.63
CA LEU A 29 9.07 7.94 10.41
C LEU A 29 7.98 8.91 9.98
N THR A 30 8.38 10.10 9.51
CA THR A 30 7.53 10.98 8.71
C THR A 30 7.38 10.45 7.29
N GLN A 31 6.39 10.94 6.54
CA GLN A 31 6.23 10.58 5.12
C GLN A 31 7.43 11.02 4.27
N ALA A 32 8.05 12.15 4.62
CA ALA A 32 9.25 12.64 3.93
C ALA A 32 10.45 11.72 4.17
N GLN A 33 10.68 11.28 5.41
CA GLN A 33 11.73 10.34 5.74
C GLN A 33 11.53 8.98 5.06
N LEU A 34 10.29 8.47 5.00
CA LEU A 34 10.01 7.26 4.23
C LEU A 34 10.29 7.46 2.74
N ALA A 35 9.92 8.63 2.18
CA ALA A 35 10.18 8.93 0.78
C ALA A 35 11.68 8.94 0.46
N GLU A 36 12.51 9.51 1.35
CA GLU A 36 13.98 9.47 1.24
C GLU A 36 14.51 8.04 1.25
N LEU A 37 14.07 7.20 2.19
CA LEU A 37 14.49 5.78 2.26
C LEU A 37 14.11 4.98 1.01
N VAL A 38 12.97 5.30 0.40
CA VAL A 38 12.46 4.62 -0.81
C VAL A 38 13.08 5.18 -2.09
N GLY A 39 13.66 6.38 -2.05
CA GLY A 39 14.13 7.10 -3.24
C GLY A 39 12.99 7.68 -4.08
N THR A 40 11.97 8.24 -3.43
CA THR A 40 10.82 8.90 -4.08
C THR A 40 10.54 10.27 -3.45
N LYS A 41 9.47 10.95 -3.86
CA LYS A 41 9.04 12.24 -3.32
C LYS A 41 7.98 12.05 -2.23
N GLN A 42 7.96 12.91 -1.21
CA GLN A 42 6.97 12.86 -0.12
C GLN A 42 5.51 12.80 -0.62
N PRO A 43 5.09 13.56 -1.67
CA PRO A 43 3.73 13.45 -2.20
C PRO A 43 3.37 12.06 -2.75
N SER A 44 4.36 11.28 -3.20
CA SER A 44 4.14 9.89 -3.64
C SER A 44 3.77 9.00 -2.46
N ILE A 45 4.41 9.17 -1.31
CA ILE A 45 4.07 8.44 -0.07
C ILE A 45 2.72 8.91 0.46
N ALA A 46 2.44 10.22 0.45
CA ALA A 46 1.14 10.74 0.89
C ALA A 46 -0.02 10.19 0.06
N ARG A 47 0.14 10.11 -1.27
CA ARG A 47 -0.87 9.54 -2.18
C ARG A 47 -1.05 8.03 -1.98
N LEU A 48 0.04 7.32 -1.70
CA LEU A 48 -0.01 5.90 -1.34
C LEU A 48 -0.82 5.70 -0.06
N GLU A 49 -0.49 6.43 1.01
CA GLU A 49 -1.13 6.28 2.31
C GLU A 49 -2.58 6.79 2.34
N SER A 50 -2.98 7.64 1.40
CA SER A 50 -4.36 8.10 1.29
C SER A 50 -5.27 7.08 0.59
N GLY A 51 -4.73 6.02 -0.02
CA GLY A 51 -5.51 5.07 -0.82
C GLY A 51 -6.15 5.69 -2.07
N ALA A 52 -5.72 6.90 -2.47
CA ALA A 52 -6.35 7.64 -3.57
C ALA A 52 -6.02 7.04 -4.95
N VAL A 53 -4.93 6.28 -5.03
CA VAL A 53 -4.48 5.60 -6.24
C VAL A 53 -3.99 4.22 -5.85
N GLU A 54 -4.38 3.21 -6.62
CA GLU A 54 -3.85 1.88 -6.45
C GLU A 54 -2.36 1.85 -6.82
N PRO A 55 -1.47 1.52 -5.88
CA PRO A 55 -0.05 1.49 -6.16
C PRO A 55 0.32 0.25 -6.97
N SER A 56 1.36 0.36 -7.79
CA SER A 56 1.93 -0.82 -8.44
C SER A 56 2.55 -1.76 -7.41
N LEU A 57 2.48 -3.07 -7.68
CA LEU A 57 3.10 -4.07 -6.81
C LEU A 57 4.61 -3.87 -6.65
N SER A 58 5.29 -3.35 -7.68
CA SER A 58 6.71 -3.01 -7.60
C SER A 58 6.99 -1.85 -6.64
N PHE A 59 6.11 -0.85 -6.60
CA PHE A 59 6.23 0.26 -5.66
C PHE A 59 5.94 -0.20 -4.23
N LEU A 60 4.87 -0.98 -4.01
CA LEU A 60 4.56 -1.57 -2.71
C LEU A 60 5.74 -2.36 -2.15
N ARG A 61 6.38 -3.21 -2.96
CA ARG A 61 7.57 -3.97 -2.53
C ARG A 61 8.74 -3.07 -2.10
N LYS A 62 9.00 -1.98 -2.82
CA LYS A 62 10.06 -1.02 -2.46
C LYS A 62 9.76 -0.34 -1.12
N VAL A 63 8.52 0.11 -0.92
CA VAL A 63 8.11 0.77 0.33
C VAL A 63 8.13 -0.22 1.49
N ALA A 64 7.60 -1.42 1.31
CA ALA A 64 7.66 -2.48 2.32
C ALA A 64 9.11 -2.81 2.70
N ALA A 65 10.02 -2.95 1.74
CA ALA A 65 11.43 -3.21 2.01
C ALA A 65 12.09 -2.08 2.83
N ALA A 66 11.83 -0.81 2.51
CA ALA A 66 12.27 0.33 3.33
C ALA A 66 11.68 0.30 4.75
N LEU A 67 10.46 -0.24 4.88
CA LEU A 67 9.79 -0.54 6.14
C LEU A 67 10.13 -1.93 6.70
N GLY A 68 11.21 -2.58 6.21
CA GLY A 68 11.69 -3.89 6.65
C GLY A 68 10.60 -4.94 6.77
N ALA A 69 9.68 -4.91 5.83
CA ALA A 69 8.59 -5.84 5.61
C ALA A 69 8.68 -6.34 4.16
N HIS A 70 7.88 -7.35 3.84
CA HIS A 70 7.71 -7.84 2.47
C HIS A 70 6.22 -7.91 2.13
N VAL A 71 5.94 -7.91 0.83
CA VAL A 71 4.56 -8.03 0.32
C VAL A 71 4.29 -9.50 0.03
N GLU A 72 3.20 -10.03 0.57
CA GLU A 72 2.66 -11.35 0.24
C GLU A 72 1.43 -11.20 -0.64
N VAL A 73 1.36 -11.95 -1.74
CA VAL A 73 0.26 -11.91 -2.70
C VAL A 73 -0.35 -13.30 -2.83
N ASN A 74 -1.67 -13.38 -2.65
CA ASN A 74 -2.43 -14.61 -2.81
C ASN A 74 -3.35 -14.49 -4.02
N ILE A 75 -3.31 -15.49 -4.91
CA ILE A 75 -4.24 -15.61 -6.03
C ILE A 75 -5.40 -16.48 -5.57
N VAL A 76 -6.62 -15.94 -5.61
CA VAL A 76 -7.85 -16.63 -5.21
C VAL A 76 -8.78 -16.76 -6.41
N ALA A 77 -9.48 -17.88 -6.52
CA ALA A 77 -10.47 -18.07 -7.58
C ALA A 77 -11.63 -17.10 -7.39
N VAL A 78 -12.02 -16.39 -8.44
CA VAL A 78 -13.28 -15.65 -8.46
C VAL A 78 -14.38 -16.71 -8.54
N THR A 79 -15.03 -16.98 -7.41
CA THR A 79 -16.16 -17.91 -7.40
C THR A 79 -17.38 -17.12 -7.82
N ASP A 80 -17.86 -17.34 -9.04
CA ASP A 80 -19.16 -16.85 -9.50
C ASP A 80 -20.24 -17.36 -8.52
N ARG A 81 -21.08 -16.45 -8.03
CA ARG A 81 -22.35 -16.77 -7.39
C ARG A 81 -23.46 -16.04 -8.13
#